data_AF-W5SY35-F1
#
_entry.id   AF-W5SY35-F1
#
_cell.length_a   1.000
_cell.length_b   1.000
_cell.length_c   1.000
_cell.angle_alpha   90.00
_cell.angle_beta   90.00
_cell.angle_gamma   90.00
#
_symmetry.space_group_name_H-M   'P 1'
#
loop_
_entity.id
_entity.type
_entity.pdbx_description
1 polymer ?
#
loop_
_entity_poly.entity_id
_entity_poly.type
_entity_poly.pdbx_seq_one_letter_code
_entity_poly.pdbx_strand_id
1 'polypeptide(L)'
;MVGGVLGFNTNTKKSDVGNYFKTVQDTLSSTKRSLEKIVSDMKSENNPNASAVETAVTNLVTTTLDKIIQGAKTASEAIGTTGDELLGNVAEPAAGAGVAAGDEVDKLAKGIKSIADVVLGDKGNPDAGDDKKAEDGNTARTAAGGDGEAGKLFTAGAGAVGDANNSKKVAADAAKAVGAVTGSDILKAMVKDNGDAAKLATSQNAGAAPKDATIAGGIALRVMAKDGKFAGPSAAADDAVTAVKGVVVSAVTKALGTLTIAIRNTIDVGLKTVKDAMNINTTDTPVTIDNTTSEAKNQ
;
A
#
# COMPACT_ATOMS: atom_id res chain seq x y z
N MET A 1 0.18 14.35 8.21
CA MET A 1 -0.09 13.15 7.39
C MET A 1 -1.27 13.44 6.49
N VAL A 2 -1.38 12.82 5.31
CA VAL A 2 -2.52 13.03 4.38
C VAL A 2 -3.83 12.88 5.16
N GLY A 3 -4.50 14.01 5.41
CA GLY A 3 -5.70 14.10 6.24
C GLY A 3 -6.98 13.68 5.50
N GLY A 4 -6.88 13.39 4.20
CA GLY A 4 -7.98 12.94 3.36
C GLY A 4 -8.15 11.42 3.35
N VAL A 5 -9.37 10.98 3.05
CA VAL A 5 -9.62 9.63 2.56
C VAL A 5 -8.87 9.41 1.24
N LEU A 6 -8.31 8.22 1.02
CA LEU A 6 -7.72 7.86 -0.28
C LEU A 6 -8.84 7.87 -1.32
N GLY A 7 -8.88 8.91 -2.15
CA GLY A 7 -9.92 9.13 -3.16
C GLY A 7 -9.66 8.39 -4.48
N PHE A 8 -9.10 7.18 -4.41
CA PHE A 8 -8.77 6.42 -5.62
C PHE A 8 -10.05 6.04 -6.37
N ASN A 9 -10.00 6.19 -7.68
CA ASN A 9 -11.06 5.87 -8.61
C ASN A 9 -10.47 5.30 -9.91
N THR A 10 -11.30 5.02 -10.90
CA THR A 10 -10.86 4.39 -12.16
C THR A 10 -9.92 5.28 -12.98
N ASN A 11 -9.87 6.58 -12.72
CA ASN A 11 -8.98 7.54 -13.37
C ASN A 11 -7.70 7.80 -12.55
N THR A 12 -7.54 7.15 -11.39
CA THR A 12 -6.30 7.25 -10.60
C THR A 12 -5.14 6.65 -11.37
N LYS A 13 -4.04 7.41 -11.40
CA LYS A 13 -2.79 7.01 -12.03
C LYS A 13 -1.94 6.20 -11.07
N LYS A 14 -1.07 5.36 -11.60
CA LYS A 14 -0.04 4.67 -10.80
C LYS A 14 0.88 5.67 -10.11
N SER A 15 1.20 6.77 -10.78
CA SER A 15 1.99 7.87 -10.24
C SER A 15 1.34 8.52 -9.01
N ASP A 16 0.01 8.55 -8.90
CA ASP A 16 -0.69 9.02 -7.70
C ASP A 16 -0.40 8.11 -6.49
N VAL A 17 -0.26 6.80 -6.72
CA VAL A 17 0.15 5.84 -5.68
C VAL A 17 1.62 6.01 -5.31
N GLY A 18 2.50 6.24 -6.28
CA GLY A 18 3.88 6.63 -6.01
C GLY A 18 3.95 7.90 -5.14
N ASN A 19 3.16 8.92 -5.50
CA ASN A 19 3.06 10.18 -4.76
C ASN A 19 2.49 10.01 -3.35
N TYR A 20 1.58 9.05 -3.14
CA TYR A 20 1.11 8.68 -1.81
C TYR A 20 2.29 8.24 -0.92
N PHE A 21 3.11 7.31 -1.38
CA PHE A 21 4.28 6.86 -0.61
C PHE A 21 5.31 7.97 -0.43
N LYS A 22 5.54 8.80 -1.46
CA LYS A 22 6.41 9.98 -1.37
C LYS A 22 5.95 10.93 -0.27
N THR A 23 4.64 11.20 -0.20
CA THR A 23 4.06 12.08 0.81
C THR A 23 4.21 11.52 2.23
N VAL A 24 4.04 10.20 2.40
CA VAL A 24 4.32 9.52 3.68
C VAL A 24 5.79 9.72 4.06
N GLN A 25 6.73 9.46 3.14
CA GLN A 25 8.16 9.63 3.35
C GLN A 25 8.51 11.07 3.76
N ASP A 26 8.03 12.08 3.03
CA ASP A 26 8.36 13.48 3.29
C ASP A 26 7.76 13.98 4.60
N THR A 27 6.50 13.63 4.88
CA THR A 27 5.82 14.00 6.13
C THR A 27 6.59 13.46 7.34
N LEU A 28 6.90 12.16 7.34
CA LEU A 28 7.55 11.53 8.49
C LEU A 28 9.01 11.95 8.64
N SER A 29 9.70 12.27 7.54
CA SER A 29 11.02 12.88 7.59
C SER A 29 10.98 14.25 8.28
N SER A 30 9.94 15.05 8.03
CA SER A 30 9.74 16.31 8.72
C SER A 30 9.47 16.10 10.22
N THR A 31 8.55 15.19 10.57
CA THR A 31 8.25 14.84 11.97
C THR A 31 9.49 14.36 12.72
N LYS A 32 10.31 13.50 12.10
CA LYS A 32 11.59 13.05 12.68
C LYS A 32 12.48 14.22 13.05
N ARG A 33 12.73 15.15 12.11
CA ARG A 33 13.57 16.34 12.36
C ARG A 33 13.01 17.23 13.46
N SER A 34 11.70 17.41 13.52
CA SER A 34 11.06 18.19 14.58
C SER A 34 11.24 17.54 15.96
N LEU A 35 11.11 16.22 16.07
CA LEU A 35 11.34 15.50 17.33
C LEU A 35 12.81 15.59 17.77
N GLU A 36 13.75 15.44 16.85
CA GLU A 36 15.19 15.60 17.13
C GLU A 36 15.51 17.03 17.57
N LYS A 37 14.87 18.04 16.95
CA LYS A 37 15.00 19.45 17.38
C LYS A 37 14.49 19.66 18.80
N ILE A 38 13.33 19.10 19.16
CA ILE A 38 12.77 19.19 20.52
C ILE A 38 13.79 18.65 21.54
N VAL A 39 14.41 17.50 21.27
CA VAL A 39 15.45 16.93 22.14
C VAL A 39 16.64 17.90 22.29
N SER A 40 17.11 18.48 21.18
CA SER A 40 18.22 19.43 21.19
C SER A 40 17.89 20.69 21.99
N ASP A 41 16.71 21.28 21.78
CA ASP A 41 16.26 22.48 22.47
C ASP A 41 16.16 22.22 23.98
N MET A 42 15.52 21.10 24.39
CA MET A 42 15.41 20.70 25.79
C MET A 42 16.77 20.53 26.48
N LYS A 43 17.77 19.97 25.78
CA LYS A 43 19.14 19.87 26.31
C LYS A 43 19.78 21.23 26.50
N SER A 44 19.63 22.13 25.53
CA SER A 44 20.21 23.48 25.59
C SER A 44 19.63 24.33 26.72
N GLU A 45 18.36 24.08 27.07
CA GLU A 45 17.67 24.75 28.17
C GLU A 45 17.85 24.04 29.52
N ASN A 46 18.70 23.01 29.61
CA ASN A 46 18.91 22.18 30.81
C ASN A 46 17.59 21.61 31.38
N ASN A 47 16.67 21.22 30.50
CA ASN A 47 15.41 20.64 30.92
C ASN A 47 15.64 19.30 31.65
N PRO A 48 15.10 19.10 32.87
CA PRO A 48 15.35 17.90 33.66
C PRO A 48 14.82 16.61 33.00
N ASN A 49 13.84 16.72 32.11
CA ASN A 49 13.24 15.59 31.39
C ASN A 49 13.94 15.31 30.05
N ALA A 50 14.95 16.10 29.63
CA ALA A 50 15.58 15.99 28.32
C ALA A 50 16.10 14.58 28.00
N SER A 51 16.69 13.89 28.99
CA SER A 51 17.21 12.53 28.81
C SER A 51 16.10 11.49 28.60
N ALA A 52 14.97 11.62 29.30
CA ALA A 52 13.82 10.75 29.13
C ALA A 52 13.17 10.96 27.76
N VAL A 53 13.01 12.22 27.34
CA VAL A 53 12.48 12.58 26.02
C VAL A 53 13.40 12.10 24.91
N GLU A 54 14.72 12.28 25.04
CA GLU A 54 15.70 11.73 24.10
C GLU A 54 15.51 10.24 23.91
N THR A 55 15.41 9.48 25.01
CA THR A 55 15.22 8.03 24.96
C THR A 55 13.93 7.66 24.21
N ALA A 56 12.81 8.33 24.52
CA ALA A 56 11.54 8.09 23.87
C ALA A 56 11.56 8.45 22.37
N VAL A 57 12.17 9.58 22.01
CA VAL A 57 12.32 10.04 20.63
C VAL A 57 13.23 9.11 19.84
N THR A 58 14.41 8.75 20.35
CA THR A 58 15.33 7.82 19.70
C THR A 58 14.65 6.47 19.45
N ASN A 59 13.88 5.97 20.42
CA ASN A 59 13.13 4.73 20.24
C ASN A 59 12.07 4.86 19.12
N LEU A 60 11.26 5.92 19.14
CA LEU A 60 10.25 6.18 18.08
C LEU A 60 10.90 6.32 16.70
N VAL A 61 12.01 7.03 16.60
CA VAL A 61 12.73 7.25 15.34
C VAL A 61 13.28 5.94 14.79
N THR A 62 14.09 5.25 15.58
CA THR A 62 14.88 4.10 15.10
C THR A 62 14.02 2.85 14.88
N THR A 63 13.02 2.61 15.73
CA THR A 63 12.18 1.41 15.63
C THR A 63 11.03 1.57 14.65
N THR A 64 10.56 2.81 14.43
CA THR A 64 9.32 3.09 13.69
C THR A 64 9.55 4.04 12.53
N LEU A 65 9.87 5.32 12.77
CA LEU A 65 9.88 6.33 11.71
C LEU A 65 10.88 6.00 10.60
N ASP A 66 12.09 5.58 10.94
CA ASP A 66 13.13 5.27 9.96
C ASP A 66 12.74 4.11 9.05
N LYS A 67 12.08 3.10 9.58
CA LYS A 67 11.60 1.95 8.78
C LYS A 67 10.46 2.34 7.85
N ILE A 68 9.51 3.13 8.34
CA ILE A 68 8.38 3.61 7.52
C ILE A 68 8.89 4.56 6.42
N ILE A 69 9.81 5.48 6.75
CA ILE A 69 10.42 6.41 5.79
C ILE A 69 11.16 5.66 4.70
N GLN A 70 12.00 4.68 5.07
CA GLN A 70 12.75 3.88 4.09
C GLN A 70 11.82 3.04 3.23
N GLY A 71 10.86 2.33 3.83
CA GLY A 71 9.89 1.52 3.09
C GLY A 71 9.05 2.35 2.12
N ALA A 72 8.60 3.52 2.54
CA ALA A 72 7.83 4.44 1.70
C ALA A 72 8.68 5.00 0.56
N LYS A 73 9.95 5.33 0.81
CA LYS A 73 10.89 5.72 -0.24
C LYS A 73 11.03 4.62 -1.30
N THR A 74 11.34 3.39 -0.87
CA THR A 74 11.53 2.25 -1.78
C THR A 74 10.27 1.95 -2.59
N ALA A 75 9.09 1.95 -1.97
CA ALA A 75 7.82 1.75 -2.66
C ALA A 75 7.55 2.87 -3.67
N SER A 76 7.76 4.13 -3.28
CA SER A 76 7.59 5.29 -4.17
C SER A 76 8.51 5.22 -5.40
N GLU A 77 9.77 4.83 -5.21
CA GLU A 77 10.76 4.73 -6.29
C GLU A 77 10.44 3.57 -7.25
N ALA A 78 10.00 2.42 -6.72
CA ALA A 78 9.62 1.26 -7.53
C ALA A 78 8.39 1.51 -8.40
N ILE A 79 7.42 2.29 -7.90
CA ILE A 79 6.22 2.67 -8.67
C ILE A 79 6.54 3.79 -9.67
N GLY A 80 7.33 4.77 -9.21
CA GLY A 80 7.53 6.04 -9.90
C GLY A 80 6.44 7.07 -9.57
N THR A 81 6.80 8.35 -9.64
CA THR A 81 5.92 9.48 -9.30
C THR A 81 5.44 10.26 -10.52
N THR A 82 5.71 9.73 -11.72
CA THR A 82 5.37 10.35 -13.00
C THR A 82 4.72 9.32 -13.92
N GLY A 83 4.02 9.82 -14.95
CA GLY A 83 3.31 9.01 -15.93
C GLY A 83 1.81 9.01 -15.75
N ASP A 84 1.12 8.64 -16.82
CA ASP A 84 -0.34 8.73 -16.96
C ASP A 84 -1.03 7.36 -17.01
N GLU A 85 -0.28 6.29 -16.76
CA GLU A 85 -0.84 4.94 -16.66
C GLU A 85 -1.85 4.86 -15.51
N LEU A 86 -3.05 4.36 -15.80
CA LEU A 86 -4.09 4.15 -14.80
C LEU A 86 -3.81 2.90 -13.94
N LEU A 87 -4.35 2.87 -12.73
CA LEU A 87 -4.37 1.63 -11.93
C LEU A 87 -5.18 0.54 -12.63
N GLY A 88 -6.37 0.87 -13.12
CA GLY A 88 -7.26 -0.04 -13.84
C GLY A 88 -6.84 -0.30 -15.29
N ASN A 89 -5.54 -0.42 -15.57
CA ASN A 89 -5.04 -0.62 -16.93
C ASN A 89 -5.29 -2.05 -17.40
N VAL A 90 -6.33 -2.20 -18.22
CA VAL A 90 -6.70 -3.46 -18.89
C VAL A 90 -6.37 -3.30 -20.37
N ALA A 91 -5.79 -4.33 -20.98
CA ALA A 91 -5.43 -4.29 -22.38
C ALA A 91 -6.67 -4.25 -23.30
N GLU A 92 -6.52 -3.60 -24.46
CA GLU A 92 -7.56 -3.49 -25.48
C GLU A 92 -7.98 -4.88 -25.99
N PRO A 93 -9.27 -5.08 -26.35
CA PRO A 93 -9.73 -6.36 -26.88
C PRO A 93 -8.96 -6.81 -28.13
N ALA A 94 -8.78 -8.13 -28.27
CA ALA A 94 -8.14 -8.83 -29.40
C ALA A 94 -6.66 -8.50 -29.70
N ALA A 95 -6.25 -7.23 -29.59
CA ALA A 95 -4.92 -6.73 -29.94
C ALA A 95 -4.04 -6.40 -28.72
N GLY A 96 -4.64 -6.23 -27.54
CA GLY A 96 -3.94 -5.86 -26.32
C GLY A 96 -3.48 -7.05 -25.49
N ALA A 97 -2.18 -7.13 -25.24
CA ALA A 97 -1.58 -8.10 -24.33
C ALA A 97 -1.54 -7.56 -22.89
N GLY A 98 -1.72 -8.45 -21.90
CA GLY A 98 -1.35 -8.14 -20.53
C GLY A 98 0.16 -7.93 -20.42
N VAL A 99 0.60 -7.05 -19.52
CA VAL A 99 2.03 -6.75 -19.33
C VAL A 99 2.40 -7.12 -17.90
N ALA A 100 3.34 -8.06 -17.77
CA ALA A 100 3.88 -8.50 -16.48
C ALA A 100 4.26 -7.30 -15.61
N ALA A 101 4.09 -7.39 -14.29
CA ALA A 101 4.85 -6.49 -13.44
C ALA A 101 6.34 -6.76 -13.67
N GLY A 102 7.11 -5.72 -13.94
CA GLY A 102 8.55 -5.85 -14.14
C GLY A 102 9.29 -6.19 -12.85
N ASP A 103 10.62 -6.25 -12.93
CA ASP A 103 11.54 -6.64 -11.84
C ASP A 103 11.41 -5.78 -10.57
N GLU A 104 10.79 -4.60 -10.69
CA GLU A 104 10.52 -3.69 -9.57
C GLU A 104 9.42 -4.18 -8.63
N VAL A 105 8.66 -5.24 -8.97
CA VAL A 105 7.63 -5.81 -8.06
C VAL A 105 8.24 -6.22 -6.72
N ASP A 106 9.44 -6.79 -6.74
CA ASP A 106 10.12 -7.24 -5.53
C ASP A 106 10.52 -6.05 -4.65
N LYS A 107 10.96 -4.94 -5.27
CA LYS A 107 11.29 -3.71 -4.53
C LYS A 107 10.04 -3.08 -3.95
N LEU A 108 8.95 -3.02 -4.71
CA LEU A 108 7.65 -2.56 -4.24
C LEU A 108 7.18 -3.39 -3.03
N ALA A 109 7.18 -4.72 -3.15
CA ALA A 109 6.79 -5.62 -2.07
C ALA A 109 7.68 -5.42 -0.82
N LYS A 110 9.00 -5.30 -0.97
CA LYS A 110 9.93 -5.05 0.14
C LYS A 110 9.72 -3.67 0.80
N GLY A 111 9.45 -2.64 0.02
CA GLY A 111 9.13 -1.31 0.52
C GLY A 111 7.87 -1.32 1.39
N ILE A 112 6.81 -1.96 0.89
CA ILE A 112 5.56 -2.14 1.65
C ILE A 112 5.77 -3.02 2.88
N LYS A 113 6.57 -4.09 2.77
CA LYS A 113 6.92 -4.99 3.89
C LYS A 113 7.53 -4.22 5.06
N SER A 114 8.49 -3.35 4.77
CA SER A 114 9.20 -2.55 5.77
C SER A 114 8.26 -1.67 6.59
N ILE A 115 7.17 -1.20 5.98
CA ILE A 115 6.11 -0.45 6.65
C ILE A 115 5.18 -1.42 7.40
N ALA A 116 4.68 -2.44 6.70
CA ALA A 116 3.66 -3.37 7.20
C ALA A 116 4.13 -4.13 8.46
N ASP A 117 5.39 -4.56 8.51
CA ASP A 117 5.94 -5.28 9.66
C ASP A 117 5.96 -4.41 10.93
N VAL A 118 6.11 -3.09 10.76
CA VAL A 118 6.09 -2.13 11.88
C VAL A 118 4.67 -1.85 12.34
N VAL A 119 3.73 -1.68 11.41
CA VAL A 119 2.41 -1.10 11.73
C VAL A 119 1.29 -2.13 11.89
N LEU A 120 1.45 -3.34 11.34
CA LEU A 120 0.45 -4.41 11.42
C LEU A 120 0.77 -5.50 12.44
N GLY A 121 2.05 -5.77 12.72
CA GLY A 121 2.43 -6.94 13.51
C GLY A 121 1.84 -8.22 12.91
N ASP A 122 1.11 -9.00 13.72
CA ASP A 122 0.46 -10.25 13.31
C ASP A 122 -0.93 -10.07 12.66
N LYS A 123 -1.38 -8.83 12.43
CA LYS A 123 -2.69 -8.58 11.82
C LYS A 123 -2.70 -8.95 10.34
N GLY A 124 -3.77 -9.63 9.94
CA GLY A 124 -3.99 -10.13 8.58
C GLY A 124 -3.37 -11.50 8.35
N ASN A 125 -3.89 -12.21 7.37
CA ASN A 125 -3.42 -13.52 6.98
C ASN A 125 -3.18 -13.54 5.46
N PRO A 126 -1.94 -13.84 4.99
CA PRO A 126 -1.65 -13.88 3.55
C PRO A 126 -2.42 -14.99 2.82
N ASP A 127 -2.94 -15.97 3.55
CA ASP A 127 -3.71 -17.10 3.05
C ASP A 127 -5.19 -17.01 3.48
N ALA A 128 -5.71 -15.79 3.69
CA ALA A 128 -7.10 -15.54 4.04
C ALA A 128 -8.07 -15.83 2.87
N GLY A 129 -9.31 -16.14 3.25
CA GLY A 129 -10.35 -16.61 2.34
C GLY A 129 -10.12 -18.06 1.89
N ASP A 130 -10.82 -18.44 0.83
CA ASP A 130 -10.77 -19.78 0.26
C ASP A 130 -10.25 -19.76 -1.18
N ASP A 131 -10.01 -20.94 -1.72
CA ASP A 131 -9.54 -21.17 -3.07
C ASP A 131 -10.69 -21.35 -4.08
N LYS A 132 -11.95 -21.13 -3.70
CA LYS A 132 -13.11 -21.44 -4.53
C LYS A 132 -13.41 -20.34 -5.54
N LYS A 133 -13.67 -20.75 -6.79
CA LYS A 133 -14.08 -19.84 -7.86
C LYS A 133 -15.53 -19.37 -7.66
N ALA A 134 -15.79 -18.11 -8.01
CA ALA A 134 -17.12 -17.51 -7.82
C ALA A 134 -18.25 -18.18 -8.61
N GLU A 135 -17.96 -18.85 -9.73
CA GLU A 135 -18.97 -19.43 -10.61
C GLU A 135 -19.90 -20.43 -9.91
N ASP A 136 -19.34 -21.31 -9.09
CA ASP A 136 -20.07 -22.36 -8.37
C ASP A 136 -19.87 -22.30 -6.85
N GLY A 137 -18.93 -21.48 -6.36
CA GLY A 137 -18.61 -21.34 -4.95
C GLY A 137 -18.00 -22.59 -4.30
N ASN A 138 -17.62 -23.60 -5.08
CA ASN A 138 -17.20 -24.91 -4.54
C ASN A 138 -16.00 -25.53 -5.24
N THR A 139 -15.77 -25.24 -6.51
CA THR A 139 -14.60 -25.71 -7.25
C THR A 139 -13.40 -24.85 -6.93
N ALA A 140 -12.26 -25.48 -6.60
CA ALA A 140 -11.02 -24.75 -6.37
C ALA A 140 -10.51 -24.12 -7.69
N ARG A 141 -9.93 -22.93 -7.60
CA ARG A 141 -9.19 -22.29 -8.68
C ARG A 141 -7.98 -23.15 -9.03
N THR A 142 -7.52 -23.02 -10.27
CA THR A 142 -6.28 -23.64 -10.70
C THR A 142 -5.10 -22.69 -10.52
N ALA A 143 -3.92 -23.26 -10.29
CA ALA A 143 -2.66 -22.52 -10.19
C ALA A 143 -2.34 -21.67 -11.44
N ALA A 144 -2.78 -22.13 -12.62
CA ALA A 144 -2.51 -21.51 -13.91
C ALA A 144 -3.59 -20.51 -14.36
N GLY A 145 -4.69 -20.35 -13.62
CA GLY A 145 -5.80 -19.49 -14.02
C GLY A 145 -6.59 -20.09 -15.19
N GLY A 146 -7.47 -21.02 -14.86
CA GLY A 146 -8.42 -21.63 -15.78
C GLY A 146 -9.51 -20.66 -16.22
N ASP A 147 -10.41 -21.15 -17.07
CA ASP A 147 -11.52 -20.35 -17.55
C ASP A 147 -12.49 -20.01 -16.42
N GLY A 148 -12.87 -18.73 -16.35
CA GLY A 148 -13.71 -18.16 -15.31
C GLY A 148 -13.01 -17.81 -14.00
N GLU A 149 -11.68 -18.00 -13.91
CA GLU A 149 -10.91 -17.78 -12.69
C GLU A 149 -10.15 -16.44 -12.72
N ALA A 150 -10.06 -15.76 -11.59
CA ALA A 150 -9.33 -14.49 -11.46
C ALA A 150 -7.85 -14.60 -11.87
N GLY A 151 -7.26 -15.80 -11.74
CA GLY A 151 -5.91 -16.11 -12.21
C GLY A 151 -5.68 -15.75 -13.69
N LYS A 152 -6.73 -15.81 -14.52
CA LYS A 152 -6.67 -15.49 -15.94
C LYS A 152 -6.26 -14.04 -16.22
N LEU A 153 -6.56 -13.10 -15.32
CA LEU A 153 -6.17 -11.69 -15.46
C LEU A 153 -4.66 -11.50 -15.56
N PHE A 154 -3.89 -12.36 -14.89
CA PHE A 154 -2.44 -12.26 -14.77
C PHE A 154 -1.69 -12.79 -15.98
N THR A 155 -2.38 -13.38 -16.94
CA THR A 155 -1.77 -13.87 -18.18
C THR A 155 -1.25 -12.70 -19.03
N ALA A 156 -0.14 -12.91 -19.74
CA ALA A 156 0.47 -11.88 -20.59
C ALA A 156 0.00 -11.94 -22.06
N GLY A 157 -0.87 -12.89 -22.43
CA GLY A 157 -1.31 -13.08 -23.81
C GLY A 157 -2.39 -12.09 -24.26
N ALA A 158 -2.42 -11.77 -25.56
CA ALA A 158 -3.51 -11.01 -26.15
C ALA A 158 -4.81 -11.82 -26.13
N GLY A 159 -5.92 -11.18 -25.72
CA GLY A 159 -7.21 -11.85 -25.60
C GLY A 159 -7.23 -13.01 -24.59
N ALA A 160 -6.26 -13.10 -23.69
CA ALA A 160 -6.08 -14.26 -22.81
C ALA A 160 -7.20 -14.42 -21.77
N VAL A 161 -7.97 -13.36 -21.50
CA VAL A 161 -9.19 -13.46 -20.69
C VAL A 161 -10.33 -14.17 -21.45
N GLY A 162 -10.18 -14.42 -22.75
CA GLY A 162 -11.14 -15.17 -23.56
C GLY A 162 -12.35 -14.34 -23.95
N ASP A 163 -13.44 -15.02 -24.33
CA ASP A 163 -14.66 -14.36 -24.78
C ASP A 163 -15.36 -13.54 -23.68
N ALA A 164 -16.43 -12.83 -24.05
CA ALA A 164 -17.18 -11.98 -23.13
C ALA A 164 -17.79 -12.75 -21.93
N ASN A 165 -18.19 -14.02 -22.11
CA ASN A 165 -18.76 -14.83 -21.03
C ASN A 165 -17.68 -15.24 -20.04
N ASN A 166 -16.53 -15.69 -20.53
CA ASN A 166 -15.38 -15.99 -19.70
C ASN A 166 -14.91 -14.76 -18.95
N SER A 167 -14.85 -13.61 -19.63
CA SER A 167 -14.43 -12.33 -19.04
C SER A 167 -15.31 -11.88 -17.89
N LYS A 168 -16.64 -12.06 -18.00
CA LYS A 168 -17.58 -11.77 -16.89
C LYS A 168 -17.34 -12.68 -15.69
N LYS A 169 -17.08 -13.97 -15.91
CA LYS A 169 -16.77 -14.92 -14.83
C LYS A 169 -15.44 -14.59 -14.13
N VAL A 170 -14.39 -14.29 -14.90
CA VAL A 170 -13.08 -13.86 -14.38
C VAL A 170 -13.22 -12.60 -13.53
N ALA A 171 -13.98 -11.60 -14.01
CA ALA A 171 -14.24 -10.37 -13.27
C ALA A 171 -15.03 -10.62 -11.98
N ALA A 172 -16.03 -11.51 -12.01
CA ALA A 172 -16.80 -11.89 -10.84
C ALA A 172 -15.95 -12.63 -9.79
N ASP A 173 -15.06 -13.52 -10.23
CA ASP A 173 -14.15 -14.23 -9.32
C ASP A 173 -13.11 -13.29 -8.69
N ALA A 174 -12.59 -12.34 -9.46
CA ALA A 174 -11.70 -11.30 -8.94
C ALA A 174 -12.42 -10.40 -7.92
N ALA A 175 -13.69 -10.05 -8.19
CA ALA A 175 -14.53 -9.29 -7.26
C ALA A 175 -14.81 -10.06 -5.96
N LYS A 176 -15.10 -11.37 -6.05
CA LYS A 176 -15.26 -12.25 -4.89
C LYS A 176 -13.98 -12.29 -4.06
N ALA A 177 -12.83 -12.51 -4.69
CA ALA A 177 -11.56 -12.57 -3.99
C ALA A 177 -11.24 -11.28 -3.23
N VAL A 178 -11.37 -10.13 -3.88
CA VAL A 178 -11.14 -8.83 -3.22
C VAL A 178 -12.22 -8.53 -2.17
N GLY A 179 -13.47 -8.96 -2.40
CA GLY A 179 -14.59 -8.79 -1.48
C GLY A 179 -14.44 -9.60 -0.19
N ALA A 180 -13.91 -10.81 -0.26
CA ALA A 180 -13.80 -11.77 0.84
C ALA A 180 -12.69 -11.45 1.86
N VAL A 181 -11.78 -10.52 1.54
CA VAL A 181 -10.59 -10.24 2.37
C VAL A 181 -10.51 -8.80 2.87
N THR A 182 -9.77 -8.61 3.96
CA THR A 182 -9.46 -7.29 4.53
C THR A 182 -8.22 -6.68 3.90
N GLY A 183 -8.00 -5.37 4.10
CA GLY A 183 -6.79 -4.73 3.61
C GLY A 183 -5.51 -5.24 4.29
N SER A 184 -5.57 -5.69 5.55
CA SER A 184 -4.43 -6.34 6.22
C SER A 184 -4.08 -7.68 5.57
N ASP A 185 -5.07 -8.48 5.17
CA ASP A 185 -4.84 -9.74 4.45
C ASP A 185 -4.17 -9.50 3.10
N ILE A 186 -4.67 -8.50 2.35
CA ILE A 186 -4.09 -8.08 1.07
C ILE A 186 -2.63 -7.67 1.29
N LEU A 187 -2.35 -6.77 2.25
CA LEU A 187 -0.99 -6.33 2.55
C LEU A 187 -0.08 -7.51 2.91
N LYS A 188 -0.53 -8.43 3.76
CA LYS A 188 0.25 -9.63 4.12
C LYS A 188 0.51 -10.54 2.93
N ALA A 189 -0.46 -10.74 2.04
CA ALA A 189 -0.27 -11.50 0.82
C ALA A 189 0.77 -10.85 -0.12
N MET A 190 0.74 -9.52 -0.25
CA MET A 190 1.70 -8.77 -1.07
C MET A 190 3.15 -8.88 -0.56
N VAL A 191 3.34 -8.94 0.77
CA VAL A 191 4.68 -8.89 1.39
C VAL A 191 5.21 -10.25 1.84
N LYS A 192 4.48 -11.33 1.54
CA LYS A 192 4.90 -12.71 1.81
C LYS A 192 6.14 -13.02 0.96
N ASP A 193 7.22 -13.45 1.62
CA ASP A 193 8.47 -13.77 0.93
C ASP A 193 8.24 -14.96 -0.01
N ASN A 194 8.65 -14.82 -1.27
CA ASN A 194 8.35 -15.78 -2.35
C ASN A 194 6.84 -16.13 -2.45
N GLY A 195 5.98 -15.20 -2.06
CA GLY A 195 4.54 -15.37 -2.04
C GLY A 195 3.93 -15.49 -3.44
N ASP A 196 2.85 -16.26 -3.54
CA ASP A 196 2.17 -16.50 -4.81
C ASP A 196 1.53 -15.24 -5.39
N ALA A 197 1.26 -14.22 -4.58
CA ALA A 197 0.79 -12.91 -5.04
C ALA A 197 1.81 -12.22 -5.97
N ALA A 198 3.10 -12.24 -5.60
CA ALA A 198 4.16 -11.66 -6.43
C ALA A 198 4.40 -12.48 -7.71
N LYS A 199 4.29 -13.82 -7.63
CA LYS A 199 4.33 -14.70 -8.80
C LYS A 199 3.21 -14.36 -9.79
N LEU A 200 1.98 -14.26 -9.32
CA LEU A 200 0.84 -13.85 -10.15
C LEU A 200 1.09 -12.47 -10.76
N ALA A 201 1.52 -11.49 -9.97
CA ALA A 201 1.81 -10.15 -10.47
C ALA A 201 2.90 -10.14 -11.56
N THR A 202 3.81 -11.11 -11.59
CA THR A 202 4.85 -11.26 -12.62
C THR A 202 4.45 -12.24 -13.73
N SER A 203 3.16 -12.57 -13.87
CA SER A 203 2.61 -13.52 -14.85
C SER A 203 3.14 -14.95 -14.71
N GLN A 204 3.64 -15.31 -13.53
CA GLN A 204 3.96 -16.69 -13.16
C GLN A 204 2.73 -17.38 -12.56
N ASN A 205 2.70 -18.71 -12.64
CA ASN A 205 1.67 -19.51 -11.97
C ASN A 205 1.84 -19.42 -10.45
N ALA A 206 0.72 -19.44 -9.74
CA ALA A 206 0.75 -19.67 -8.30
C ALA A 206 1.32 -21.08 -8.01
N GLY A 207 1.98 -21.29 -6.88
CA GLY A 207 2.48 -22.62 -6.51
C GLY A 207 1.37 -23.62 -6.18
N ALA A 208 0.19 -23.12 -5.82
CA ALA A 208 -1.01 -23.88 -5.51
C ALA A 208 -2.26 -23.13 -5.99
N ALA A 209 -3.45 -23.71 -5.78
CA ALA A 209 -4.71 -23.02 -5.98
C ALA A 209 -4.74 -21.70 -5.18
N PRO A 210 -4.78 -20.52 -5.85
CA PRO A 210 -4.65 -19.25 -5.16
C PRO A 210 -5.91 -18.94 -4.34
N LYS A 211 -5.70 -18.62 -3.07
CA LYS A 211 -6.76 -18.12 -2.18
C LYS A 211 -7.12 -16.66 -2.49
N ASP A 212 -8.23 -16.22 -1.92
CA ASP A 212 -8.75 -14.86 -2.11
C ASP A 212 -7.71 -13.76 -1.79
N ALA A 213 -6.96 -13.90 -0.69
CA ALA A 213 -5.91 -12.94 -0.32
C ALA A 213 -4.76 -12.92 -1.35
N THR A 214 -4.37 -14.09 -1.85
CA THR A 214 -3.34 -14.24 -2.89
C THR A 214 -3.76 -13.55 -4.19
N ILE A 215 -5.00 -13.75 -4.64
CA ILE A 215 -5.55 -13.06 -5.82
C ILE A 215 -5.58 -11.55 -5.59
N ALA A 216 -6.14 -11.09 -4.46
CA ALA A 216 -6.27 -9.67 -4.17
C ALA A 216 -4.89 -8.97 -4.02
N GLY A 217 -3.93 -9.62 -3.37
CA GLY A 217 -2.55 -9.15 -3.26
C GLY A 217 -1.83 -9.13 -4.61
N GLY A 218 -2.03 -10.16 -5.44
CA GLY A 218 -1.51 -10.18 -6.80
C GLY A 218 -2.09 -9.05 -7.64
N ILE A 219 -3.40 -8.80 -7.54
CA ILE A 219 -4.06 -7.71 -8.26
C ILE A 219 -3.44 -6.37 -7.86
N ALA A 220 -3.33 -6.12 -6.55
CA ALA A 220 -2.76 -4.90 -6.00
C ALA A 220 -1.30 -4.69 -6.46
N LEU A 221 -0.45 -5.72 -6.36
CA LEU A 221 0.94 -5.66 -6.84
C LEU A 221 1.01 -5.37 -8.33
N ARG A 222 0.24 -6.09 -9.15
CA ARG A 222 0.25 -5.95 -10.61
C ARG A 222 -0.04 -4.52 -11.04
N VAL A 223 -1.03 -3.87 -10.44
CA VAL A 223 -1.45 -2.54 -10.89
C VAL A 223 -0.63 -1.40 -10.32
N MET A 224 -0.04 -1.60 -9.14
CA MET A 224 0.88 -0.61 -8.56
C MET A 224 2.26 -0.69 -9.21
N ALA A 225 2.66 -1.86 -9.67
CA ALA A 225 3.93 -2.03 -10.36
C ALA A 225 4.00 -1.19 -11.64
N LYS A 226 5.19 -0.66 -11.89
CA LYS A 226 5.54 0.00 -13.14
C LYS A 226 5.22 -0.93 -14.32
N ASP A 227 4.54 -0.40 -15.34
CA ASP A 227 4.14 -1.08 -16.58
C ASP A 227 3.12 -2.22 -16.44
N GLY A 228 2.84 -2.68 -15.20
CA GLY A 228 1.89 -3.76 -14.95
C GLY A 228 0.50 -3.48 -15.52
N LYS A 229 0.00 -4.42 -16.33
CA LYS A 229 -1.27 -4.33 -17.06
C LYS A 229 -1.97 -5.68 -17.09
N PHE A 230 -3.28 -5.70 -16.93
CA PHE A 230 -4.06 -6.94 -17.07
C PHE A 230 -4.36 -7.26 -18.52
N ALA A 231 -4.46 -8.56 -18.82
CA ALA A 231 -4.94 -9.01 -20.11
C ALA A 231 -6.38 -8.53 -20.36
N GLY A 232 -6.66 -8.25 -21.63
CA GLY A 232 -8.00 -7.94 -22.11
C GLY A 232 -8.76 -9.17 -22.60
N PRO A 233 -10.08 -9.02 -22.84
CA PRO A 233 -10.90 -10.03 -23.50
C PRO A 233 -10.50 -10.21 -24.98
N SER A 234 -10.89 -11.33 -25.59
CA SER A 234 -10.67 -11.58 -27.03
C SER A 234 -11.65 -10.82 -27.93
N ALA A 235 -12.72 -10.28 -27.37
CA ALA A 235 -13.72 -9.45 -28.05
C ALA A 235 -14.26 -8.37 -27.09
N ALA A 236 -15.06 -7.42 -27.56
CA ALA A 236 -15.63 -6.36 -26.72
C ALA A 236 -16.40 -6.95 -25.53
N ALA A 237 -15.99 -6.58 -24.31
CA ALA A 237 -16.57 -7.03 -23.05
C ALA A 237 -16.52 -5.90 -22.01
N ASP A 238 -17.08 -4.74 -22.38
CA ASP A 238 -16.94 -3.47 -21.64
C ASP A 238 -17.38 -3.57 -20.18
N ASP A 239 -18.44 -4.33 -19.90
CA ASP A 239 -18.92 -4.58 -18.53
C ASP A 239 -17.86 -5.31 -17.69
N ALA A 240 -17.21 -6.33 -18.26
CA ALA A 240 -16.19 -7.11 -17.57
C ALA A 240 -14.94 -6.26 -17.32
N VAL A 241 -14.53 -5.45 -18.30
CA VAL A 241 -13.42 -4.50 -18.16
C VAL A 241 -13.72 -3.48 -17.07
N THR A 242 -14.94 -2.93 -17.05
CA THR A 242 -15.39 -1.98 -16.02
C THR A 242 -15.40 -2.62 -14.63
N ALA A 243 -15.88 -3.86 -14.51
CA ALA A 243 -15.84 -4.62 -13.27
C ALA A 243 -14.41 -4.83 -12.78
N VAL A 244 -13.48 -5.27 -13.65
CA VAL A 244 -12.05 -5.43 -13.30
C VAL A 244 -11.46 -4.11 -12.80
N LYS A 245 -11.73 -2.98 -13.47
CA LYS A 245 -11.27 -1.65 -13.01
C LYS A 245 -11.78 -1.33 -11.60
N GLY A 246 -13.04 -1.63 -11.31
CA GLY A 246 -13.61 -1.45 -9.96
C GLY A 246 -12.96 -2.36 -8.91
N VAL A 247 -12.69 -3.62 -9.26
CA VAL A 247 -12.00 -4.58 -8.39
C VAL A 247 -10.59 -4.11 -8.05
N VAL A 248 -9.86 -3.61 -9.05
CA VAL A 248 -8.52 -3.04 -8.89
C VAL A 248 -8.50 -1.88 -7.90
N VAL A 249 -9.36 -0.88 -8.14
CA VAL A 249 -9.46 0.29 -7.27
C VAL A 249 -9.82 -0.14 -5.84
N SER A 250 -10.70 -1.13 -5.70
CA SER A 250 -11.08 -1.67 -4.40
C SER A 250 -9.92 -2.35 -3.68
N ALA A 251 -9.14 -3.18 -4.37
CA ALA A 251 -7.98 -3.87 -3.80
C ALA A 251 -6.92 -2.88 -3.29
N VAL A 252 -6.56 -1.90 -4.12
CA VAL A 252 -5.56 -0.86 -3.76
C VAL A 252 -6.09 0.03 -2.64
N THR A 253 -7.34 0.45 -2.70
CA THR A 253 -7.96 1.29 -1.65
C THR A 253 -8.01 0.54 -0.31
N LYS A 254 -8.39 -0.74 -0.29
CA LYS A 254 -8.38 -1.56 0.92
C LYS A 254 -6.98 -1.68 1.51
N ALA A 255 -5.99 -2.03 0.70
CA ALA A 255 -4.61 -2.20 1.13
C ALA A 255 -4.02 -0.89 1.68
N LEU A 256 -4.01 0.18 0.87
CA LEU A 256 -3.38 1.44 1.25
C LEU A 256 -4.19 2.21 2.30
N GLY A 257 -5.51 2.06 2.34
CA GLY A 257 -6.35 2.61 3.41
C GLY A 257 -5.99 2.00 4.75
N THR A 258 -5.86 0.67 4.79
CA THR A 258 -5.43 -0.05 6.00
C THR A 258 -4.01 0.33 6.41
N LEU A 259 -3.08 0.39 5.45
CA LEU A 259 -1.70 0.81 5.70
C LEU A 259 -1.64 2.23 6.29
N THR A 260 -2.40 3.16 5.72
CA THR A 260 -2.47 4.56 6.18
C THR A 260 -2.97 4.65 7.62
N ILE A 261 -4.07 3.96 7.94
CA ILE A 261 -4.64 3.96 9.30
C ILE A 261 -3.64 3.35 10.29
N ALA A 262 -3.00 2.24 9.92
CA ALA A 262 -2.02 1.58 10.78
C ALA A 262 -0.79 2.45 11.05
N ILE A 263 -0.26 3.15 10.03
CA ILE A 263 0.83 4.14 10.19
C ILE A 263 0.41 5.23 11.18
N ARG A 264 -0.79 5.81 10.99
CA ARG A 264 -1.35 6.86 11.84
C ARG A 264 -1.39 6.42 13.31
N ASN A 265 -2.03 5.28 13.57
CA ASN A 265 -2.16 4.73 14.92
C ASN A 265 -0.79 4.44 15.57
N THR A 266 0.16 3.90 14.81
CA THR A 266 1.50 3.58 15.33
C THR A 266 2.26 4.85 15.73
N ILE A 267 2.19 5.90 14.90
CA ILE A 267 2.82 7.19 15.19
C ILE A 267 2.13 7.88 16.36
N ASP A 268 0.80 7.87 16.43
CA ASP A 268 0.05 8.49 17.52
C ASP A 268 0.40 7.87 18.88
N VAL A 269 0.53 6.54 18.93
CA VAL A 269 1.02 5.84 20.14
C VAL A 269 2.45 6.26 20.48
N GLY A 270 3.33 6.33 19.49
CA GLY A 270 4.72 6.78 19.68
C GLY A 270 4.81 8.21 20.21
N LEU A 271 4.07 9.14 19.63
CA LEU A 271 4.03 10.55 20.04
C LEU A 271 3.42 10.70 21.43
N LYS A 272 2.46 9.86 21.81
CA LYS A 272 1.94 9.83 23.18
C LYS A 272 3.03 9.44 24.18
N THR A 273 3.82 8.42 23.90
CA THR A 273 4.97 8.05 24.75
C THR A 273 5.98 9.19 24.88
N VAL A 274 6.27 9.91 23.80
CA VAL A 274 7.14 11.11 23.85
C VAL A 274 6.52 12.19 24.74
N LYS A 275 5.23 12.48 24.56
CA LYS A 275 4.51 13.45 25.39
C LYS A 275 4.54 13.07 26.88
N ASP A 276 4.34 11.79 27.20
CA ASP A 276 4.39 11.31 28.58
C ASP A 276 5.81 11.49 29.16
N ALA A 277 6.86 11.24 28.36
CA ALA A 277 8.25 11.48 28.76
C ALA A 277 8.59 12.97 28.95
N MET A 278 7.88 13.88 28.27
CA MET A 278 8.04 15.34 28.50
C MET A 278 7.54 15.76 29.89
N ASN A 279 6.68 14.97 30.52
CA ASN A 279 6.18 15.15 31.88
C ASN A 279 5.68 16.58 32.16
N ILE A 280 4.88 17.12 31.22
CA ILE A 280 4.33 18.48 31.28
C ILE A 280 3.22 18.52 32.35
N ASN A 281 3.42 19.28 33.42
CA ASN A 281 2.42 19.55 34.45
C ASN A 281 1.60 20.79 34.10
N THR A 282 0.34 20.84 34.52
CA THR A 282 -0.55 22.01 34.31
C THR A 282 -0.09 23.29 35.01
N THR A 283 0.87 23.18 35.92
CA THR A 283 1.50 24.29 36.63
C THR A 283 2.81 24.75 36.00
N ASP A 284 3.31 24.04 34.97
CA ASP A 284 4.54 24.42 34.30
C ASP A 284 4.29 25.67 33.44
N THR A 285 5.15 26.69 33.60
CA THR A 285 5.09 27.90 32.79
C THR A 285 5.43 27.54 31.34
N PRO A 286 4.55 27.76 30.35
CA PRO A 286 4.85 27.49 28.96
C PRO A 286 6.05 28.34 28.50
N VAL A 287 7.08 27.69 27.96
CA VAL A 287 8.18 28.38 27.30
C VAL A 287 7.73 28.65 25.86
N THR A 288 7.21 29.86 25.58
CA THR A 288 6.92 30.28 24.21
C THR A 288 8.22 30.62 23.50
N ILE A 289 8.67 29.75 22.60
CA ILE A 289 9.77 30.02 21.67
C ILE A 289 9.22 30.79 20.45
N ASP A 290 8.65 31.97 20.69
CA ASP A 290 8.40 32.97 19.64
C ASP A 290 9.40 34.11 19.84
N ASN A 291 10.68 33.80 19.70
CA ASN A 291 11.71 34.83 19.49
C ASN A 291 11.78 35.20 18.01
N THR A 292 10.66 35.68 17.46
CA THR A 292 10.76 36.71 16.42
C THR A 292 10.89 38.03 17.16
N THR A 293 12.13 38.45 17.37
CA THR A 293 12.48 39.80 17.80
C THR A 293 11.79 40.80 16.88
N SER A 294 10.69 41.38 17.35
CA SER A 294 10.19 42.64 16.79
C SER A 294 11.19 43.70 17.21
N GLU A 295 12.10 44.05 16.31
CA GLU A 295 12.83 45.31 16.39
C GLU A 295 11.82 46.44 16.23
N ALA A 296 11.21 46.82 17.35
CA ALA A 296 10.48 48.06 17.48
C ALA A 296 11.24 48.97 18.45
N LYS A 297 11.86 49.99 17.83
CA LYS A 297 12.13 51.37 18.30
C LYS A 297 13.61 51.72 18.49
N ASN A 298 14.08 52.67 17.68
CA ASN A 298 14.17 54.05 18.15
C ASN A 298 14.41 55.06 17.01
N GLN A 299 13.54 56.09 17.01
CA GLN A 299 13.66 57.45 16.46
C GLN A 299 13.74 57.66 14.95
#